data_AF-A0A9E5UU95-F1
#
_entry.id   AF-A0A9E5UU95-F1
#
_cell.length_a   1.000
_cell.length_b   1.000
_cell.length_c   1.000
_cell.angle_alpha   90.00
_cell.angle_beta   90.00
_cell.angle_gamma   90.00
#
_symmetry.space_group_name_H-M   'P 1'
#
loop_
_entity.id
_entity.type
_entity.pdbx_description
1 polymer ?
#
loop_
_entity_poly.entity_id
_entity_poly.type
_entity_poly.pdbx_seq_one_letter_code
_entity_poly.pdbx_strand_id
1 'polypeptide(L)'
;MNKPFQDNLSRSFIILLLLVALGSSLLSALLGGLSNAWLIDWLRQFSLEVIGALLTFMGFEVIAGRRLRAEQERHQQIALIREARLGNFDALQTLKNRNMLAGQDFSKSILDGISLDGVNLQAINLESASLQNAYLEGSDLRYANLERANLSGVNLRNAQLAGARASWASLPNAALTRANLSAAVMVAANLQNASCRWAELTQVVLESADLRNADLHNA
;
A
#
# COMPACT_ATOMS: atom_id res chain seq x y z
N MET A 1 21.73 66.55 -9.02
CA MET A 1 21.87 65.43 -8.07
C MET A 1 20.86 64.36 -8.47
N ASN A 2 21.27 63.37 -9.26
CA ASN A 2 20.40 62.26 -9.69
C ASN A 2 21.28 61.05 -9.98
N LYS A 3 21.63 60.27 -8.94
CA LYS A 3 22.44 59.05 -9.07
C LYS A 3 22.09 57.84 -8.16
N PRO A 4 21.02 57.80 -7.33
CA PRO A 4 20.70 56.56 -6.60
C PRO A 4 19.76 55.59 -7.34
N PHE A 5 19.01 56.05 -8.36
CA PHE A 5 17.97 55.21 -8.99
C PHE A 5 18.51 54.25 -10.07
N GLN A 6 19.55 54.63 -10.82
CA GLN A 6 20.16 53.76 -11.84
C GLN A 6 21.01 52.64 -11.23
N ASP A 7 21.59 52.85 -10.05
CA ASP A 7 22.41 51.85 -9.35
C ASP A 7 21.58 50.70 -8.77
N ASN A 8 20.34 50.96 -8.33
CA ASN A 8 19.46 49.89 -7.87
C ASN A 8 18.89 49.06 -9.02
N LEU A 9 18.59 49.68 -10.17
CA LEU A 9 18.18 48.96 -11.37
C LEU A 9 19.31 48.08 -11.90
N SER A 10 20.55 48.57 -11.91
CA SER A 10 21.70 47.76 -12.35
C SER A 10 21.99 46.58 -11.41
N ARG A 11 21.89 46.78 -10.09
CA ARG A 11 22.04 45.71 -9.10
C ARG A 11 20.93 44.67 -9.20
N SER A 12 19.67 45.08 -9.33
CA SER A 12 18.54 44.17 -9.52
C SER A 12 18.65 43.38 -10.83
N PHE A 13 19.17 44.00 -11.89
CA PHE A 13 19.41 43.33 -13.18
C PHE A 13 20.56 42.31 -13.11
N ILE A 14 21.64 42.63 -12.39
CA ILE A 14 22.76 41.71 -12.15
C ILE A 14 22.31 40.52 -11.29
N ILE A 15 21.49 40.76 -10.26
CA ILE A 15 20.90 39.71 -9.43
C ILE A 15 19.99 38.80 -10.27
N LEU A 16 19.16 39.38 -11.16
CA LEU A 16 18.33 38.62 -12.09
C LEU A 16 19.19 37.75 -13.04
N LEU A 17 20.30 38.29 -13.56
CA LEU A 17 21.21 37.56 -14.43
C LEU A 17 21.93 36.41 -13.69
N LEU A 18 22.32 36.63 -12.42
CA LEU A 18 22.92 35.62 -11.56
C LEU A 18 21.91 34.51 -11.18
N LEU A 19 20.66 34.89 -10.89
CA LEU A 19 19.55 33.96 -10.63
C LEU A 19 19.28 33.05 -11.83
N VAL A 20 19.35 33.61 -13.05
CA VAL A 20 19.16 32.87 -14.30
C VAL A 20 20.36 31.98 -14.63
N ALA A 21 21.58 32.42 -14.33
CA ALA A 21 22.82 31.73 -14.70
C ALA A 21 23.22 30.57 -13.77
N LEU A 22 22.88 30.61 -12.47
CA LEU A 22 23.40 29.65 -11.49
C LEU A 22 22.58 28.35 -11.36
N GLY A 23 21.35 28.31 -11.87
CA GLY A 23 20.48 27.15 -11.68
C GLY A 23 20.07 26.92 -10.21
N SER A 24 18.99 26.17 -9.99
CA SER A 24 18.31 26.05 -8.69
C SER A 24 19.16 25.44 -7.57
N SER A 25 20.22 24.70 -7.89
CA SER A 25 21.08 24.00 -6.92
C SER A 25 22.15 24.90 -6.26
N LEU A 26 22.66 25.91 -6.97
CA LEU A 26 23.61 26.89 -6.41
C LEU A 26 22.89 27.97 -5.59
N LEU A 27 21.64 28.27 -5.95
CA LEU A 27 20.84 29.28 -5.29
C LEU A 27 20.45 28.89 -3.86
N SER A 28 20.10 27.62 -3.62
CA SER A 28 19.75 27.12 -2.29
C SER A 28 20.95 27.14 -1.32
N ALA A 29 22.16 26.87 -1.83
CA ALA A 29 23.40 26.94 -1.06
C ALA A 29 23.81 28.38 -0.68
N LEU A 30 23.55 29.35 -1.57
CA LEU A 30 23.81 30.78 -1.34
C LEU A 30 22.78 31.44 -0.41
N LEU A 31 21.53 30.98 -0.44
CA LEU A 31 20.41 31.56 0.32
C LEU A 31 20.27 31.02 1.74
N GLY A 32 20.90 29.89 2.07
CA GLY A 32 20.84 29.29 3.41
C GLY A 32 21.37 30.16 4.56
N GLY A 33 22.04 31.28 4.26
CA GLY A 33 22.59 32.22 5.24
C GLY A 33 21.90 33.58 5.35
N LEU A 34 20.89 33.89 4.53
CA LEU A 34 20.20 35.19 4.53
C LEU A 34 18.79 35.07 5.09
N SER A 35 18.33 36.09 5.84
CA SER A 35 16.95 36.12 6.34
C SER A 35 15.97 36.29 5.18
N ASN A 36 14.85 35.54 5.22
CA ASN A 36 13.81 35.57 4.19
C ASN A 36 13.18 36.96 3.99
N ALA A 37 13.38 37.91 4.92
CA ALA A 37 12.86 39.26 4.84
C ALA A 37 13.40 40.05 3.63
N TRP A 38 14.70 39.92 3.32
CA TRP A 38 15.30 40.60 2.18
C TRP A 38 14.74 40.07 0.84
N LEU A 39 14.52 38.75 0.74
CA LEU A 39 13.96 38.12 -0.46
C LEU A 39 12.51 38.59 -0.69
N ILE A 40 11.72 38.71 0.39
CA ILE A 40 10.33 39.19 0.33
C ILE A 40 10.28 40.65 -0.12
N ASP A 41 11.11 41.53 0.43
CA ASP A 41 11.16 42.95 0.04
C ASP A 41 11.72 43.17 -1.37
N TRP A 42 12.60 42.29 -1.83
CA TRP A 42 13.09 42.29 -3.20
C TRP A 42 12.01 41.80 -4.19
N LEU A 43 11.29 40.73 -3.86
CA LEU A 43 10.19 40.21 -4.69
C LEU A 43 9.02 41.20 -4.83
N ARG A 44 8.75 42.03 -3.80
CA ARG A 44 7.72 43.08 -3.84
C ARG A 44 7.93 44.14 -4.91
N GLN A 45 9.11 44.20 -5.52
CA GLN A 45 9.44 45.15 -6.60
C GLN A 45 8.98 44.67 -7.98
N PHE A 46 8.55 43.41 -8.10
CA PHE A 46 8.13 42.79 -9.36
C PHE A 46 6.62 42.58 -9.40
N SER A 47 6.05 42.59 -10.62
CA SER A 47 4.65 42.24 -10.82
C SER A 47 4.41 40.75 -10.51
N LEU A 48 3.17 40.39 -10.19
CA LEU A 48 2.78 39.00 -9.89
C LEU A 48 3.11 38.04 -11.05
N GLU A 49 3.05 38.50 -12.29
CA GLU A 49 3.43 37.70 -13.48
C GLU A 49 4.94 37.38 -13.50
N VAL A 50 5.79 38.36 -13.17
CA VAL A 50 7.25 38.16 -13.12
C VAL A 50 7.64 37.27 -11.94
N ILE A 51 6.98 37.43 -10.79
CA ILE A 51 7.16 36.54 -9.63
C ILE A 51 6.75 35.10 -10.00
N GLY A 52 5.62 34.92 -10.70
CA GLY A 52 5.17 33.63 -11.21
C GLY A 52 6.20 32.97 -12.13
N ALA A 53 6.69 33.70 -13.14
CA ALA A 53 7.70 33.19 -14.07
C ALA A 53 9.02 32.83 -13.38
N LEU A 54 9.45 33.58 -12.36
CA LEU A 54 10.63 33.28 -11.56
C LEU A 54 10.46 32.03 -10.71
N LEU A 55 9.27 31.80 -10.13
CA LEU A 55 8.97 30.56 -9.39
C LEU A 55 8.94 29.34 -10.32
N THR A 56 8.38 29.49 -11.52
CA THR A 56 8.43 28.46 -12.57
C THR A 56 9.87 28.14 -12.95
N PHE A 57 10.69 29.16 -13.21
CA PHE A 57 12.09 29.02 -13.62
C PHE A 57 13.00 28.45 -12.51
N MET A 58 12.76 28.83 -11.25
CA MET A 58 13.46 28.27 -10.08
C MET A 58 13.00 26.85 -9.70
N GLY A 59 12.05 26.28 -10.44
CA GLY A 59 11.58 24.90 -10.26
C GLY A 59 10.53 24.70 -9.17
N PHE A 60 9.96 25.78 -8.62
CA PHE A 60 8.89 25.68 -7.62
C PHE A 60 7.60 25.08 -8.20
N GLU A 61 7.27 25.34 -9.47
CA GLU A 61 6.15 24.65 -10.15
C GLU A 61 6.43 23.16 -10.39
N VAL A 62 7.69 22.78 -10.64
CA VAL A 62 8.06 21.37 -10.83
C VAL A 62 7.92 20.60 -9.51
N ILE A 63 8.31 21.20 -8.39
CA ILE A 63 8.18 20.59 -7.07
C ILE A 63 6.71 20.54 -6.63
N ALA A 64 5.95 21.63 -6.82
CA ALA A 64 4.51 21.67 -6.53
C ALA A 64 3.72 20.68 -7.41
N GLY A 65 4.04 20.59 -8.71
CA GLY A 65 3.40 19.68 -9.65
C GLY A 65 3.76 18.21 -9.41
N ARG A 66 4.99 17.89 -8.99
CA ARG A 66 5.38 16.54 -8.56
C ARG A 66 4.64 16.13 -7.29
N ARG A 67 4.51 17.04 -6.33
CA ARG A 67 3.75 16.81 -5.09
C ARG A 67 2.27 16.57 -5.40
N LEU A 68 1.67 17.41 -6.25
CA LEU A 68 0.26 17.29 -6.63
C LEU A 68 -0.04 15.95 -7.35
N ARG A 69 0.82 15.53 -8.28
CA ARG A 69 0.68 14.22 -8.96
C ARG A 69 0.81 13.05 -7.99
N ALA A 70 1.81 13.07 -7.11
CA ALA A 70 1.97 12.04 -6.10
C ALA A 70 0.77 11.97 -5.13
N GLU A 71 0.16 13.12 -4.82
CA GLU A 71 -1.04 13.20 -3.99
C GLU A 71 -2.28 12.66 -4.72
N GLN A 72 -2.45 12.97 -6.01
CA GLN A 72 -3.49 12.38 -6.85
C GLN A 72 -3.34 10.86 -7.00
N GLU A 73 -2.13 10.37 -7.26
CA GLU A 73 -1.84 8.93 -7.34
C GLU A 73 -2.15 8.22 -6.01
N ARG A 74 -1.78 8.84 -4.88
CA ARG A 74 -2.16 8.35 -3.54
C ARG A 74 -3.67 8.28 -3.36
N HIS A 75 -4.41 9.32 -3.74
CA HIS A 75 -5.86 9.32 -3.64
C HIS A 75 -6.50 8.24 -4.51
N GLN A 76 -6.01 8.04 -5.74
CA GLN A 76 -6.46 6.97 -6.63
C GLN A 76 -6.16 5.58 -6.05
N GLN A 77 -4.97 5.38 -5.47
CA GLN A 77 -4.60 4.12 -4.82
C GLN A 77 -5.49 3.82 -3.60
N ILE A 78 -5.75 4.84 -2.77
CA ILE A 78 -6.63 4.70 -1.60
C ILE A 78 -8.06 4.37 -2.04
N ALA A 79 -8.56 5.04 -3.08
CA ALA A 79 -9.88 4.76 -3.65
C ALA A 79 -9.95 3.31 -4.18
N LEU A 80 -8.93 2.87 -4.92
CA LEU A 80 -8.85 1.52 -5.45
C LEU A 80 -8.88 0.46 -4.35
N ILE A 81 -8.09 0.62 -3.28
CA ILE A 81 -8.10 -0.29 -2.13
C ILE A 81 -9.46 -0.28 -1.44
N ARG A 82 -10.08 0.89 -1.29
CA ARG A 82 -11.40 1.01 -0.68
C ARG A 82 -12.47 0.27 -1.50
N GLU A 83 -12.48 0.45 -2.82
CA GLU A 83 -13.41 -0.25 -3.71
C GLU A 83 -13.20 -1.76 -3.65
N ALA A 84 -11.96 -2.21 -3.66
CA ALA A 84 -11.62 -3.62 -3.51
C ALA A 84 -12.14 -4.21 -2.18
N ARG A 85 -12.01 -3.49 -1.06
CA ARG A 85 -12.56 -3.91 0.24
C ARG A 85 -14.08 -4.05 0.25
N LEU A 86 -14.76 -3.31 -0.62
CA LEU A 86 -16.21 -3.37 -0.80
C LEU A 86 -16.64 -4.48 -1.77
N GLY A 87 -15.72 -5.34 -2.21
CA GLY A 87 -15.99 -6.45 -3.12
C GLY A 87 -16.00 -6.05 -4.59
N ASN A 88 -15.49 -4.86 -4.95
CA ASN A 88 -15.36 -4.49 -6.36
C ASN A 88 -14.32 -5.38 -7.05
N PHE A 89 -14.80 -6.20 -7.98
CA PHE A 89 -13.98 -7.18 -8.70
C PHE A 89 -12.89 -6.52 -9.56
N ASP A 90 -13.20 -5.46 -10.30
CA ASP A 90 -12.23 -4.78 -11.17
C ASP A 90 -11.11 -4.12 -10.35
N ALA A 91 -11.47 -3.56 -9.20
CA ALA A 91 -10.51 -3.02 -8.25
C ALA A 91 -9.57 -4.12 -7.71
N LEU A 92 -10.13 -5.26 -7.32
CA LEU A 92 -9.37 -6.42 -6.84
C LEU A 92 -8.46 -7.00 -7.93
N GLN A 93 -8.93 -7.12 -9.18
CA GLN A 93 -8.12 -7.55 -10.31
C GLN A 93 -6.97 -6.56 -10.57
N THR A 94 -7.24 -5.27 -10.47
CA THR A 94 -6.20 -4.25 -10.62
C THR A 94 -5.14 -4.36 -9.52
N LEU A 95 -5.54 -4.53 -8.27
CA LEU A 95 -4.60 -4.71 -7.14
C LEU A 95 -3.80 -6.02 -7.26
N LYS A 96 -4.45 -7.11 -7.72
CA LYS A 96 -3.81 -8.39 -8.03
C LYS A 96 -2.73 -8.22 -9.10
N ASN A 97 -3.08 -7.62 -10.23
CA ASN A 97 -2.16 -7.41 -11.36
C ASN A 97 -0.98 -6.50 -10.99
N ARG A 98 -1.17 -5.59 -10.03
CA ARG A 98 -0.13 -4.70 -9.52
C ARG A 98 0.63 -5.26 -8.32
N ASN A 99 0.30 -6.46 -7.83
CA ASN A 99 0.89 -7.06 -6.64
C ASN A 99 0.79 -6.13 -5.39
N MET A 100 -0.37 -5.50 -5.22
CA MET A 100 -0.59 -4.46 -4.20
C MET A 100 -1.45 -4.94 -3.00
N LEU A 101 -1.69 -6.25 -2.89
CA LEU A 101 -2.55 -6.81 -1.83
C LEU A 101 -1.77 -7.20 -0.56
N ALA A 102 -0.47 -7.48 -0.67
CA ALA A 102 0.37 -7.81 0.47
C ALA A 102 0.41 -6.67 1.50
N GLY A 103 0.31 -7.02 2.79
CA GLY A 103 0.30 -6.09 3.91
C GLY A 103 -0.92 -5.16 3.98
N GLN A 104 -1.88 -5.28 3.06
CA GLN A 104 -3.06 -4.42 3.07
C GLN A 104 -4.03 -4.86 4.15
N ASP A 105 -4.80 -3.88 4.64
CA ASP A 105 -5.94 -4.17 5.48
C ASP A 105 -7.18 -4.44 4.62
N PHE A 106 -7.77 -5.61 4.81
CA PHE A 106 -9.02 -6.10 4.21
C PHE A 106 -9.91 -6.72 5.31
N SER A 107 -9.69 -6.33 6.57
CA SER A 107 -10.51 -6.78 7.68
C SER A 107 -11.99 -6.46 7.42
N LYS A 108 -12.86 -7.41 7.76
CA LYS A 108 -14.32 -7.34 7.58
C LYS A 108 -14.81 -7.17 6.13
N SER A 109 -13.91 -7.30 5.14
CA SER A 109 -14.29 -7.27 3.73
C SER A 109 -15.14 -8.49 3.34
N ILE A 110 -15.95 -8.34 2.29
CA ILE A 110 -16.70 -9.44 1.68
C ILE A 110 -16.02 -9.78 0.36
N LEU A 111 -15.37 -10.94 0.34
CA LEU A 111 -14.58 -11.48 -0.76
C LEU A 111 -15.08 -12.89 -1.13
N ASP A 112 -16.37 -13.14 -0.95
CA ASP A 112 -16.98 -14.44 -1.22
C ASP A 112 -16.87 -14.79 -2.72
N GLY A 113 -16.44 -16.02 -3.01
CA GLY A 113 -16.34 -16.56 -4.37
C GLY A 113 -15.25 -15.94 -5.25
N ILE A 114 -14.42 -15.01 -4.75
CA ILE A 114 -13.41 -14.36 -5.58
C ILE A 114 -12.23 -15.30 -5.89
N SER A 115 -11.60 -15.12 -7.06
CA SER A 115 -10.30 -15.76 -7.37
C SER A 115 -9.12 -14.85 -7.05
N LEU A 116 -8.32 -15.30 -6.09
CA LEU A 116 -7.03 -14.79 -5.64
C LEU A 116 -5.95 -15.89 -5.79
N ASP A 117 -6.12 -16.79 -6.75
CA ASP A 117 -5.16 -17.86 -7.04
C ASP A 117 -3.79 -17.28 -7.42
N GLY A 118 -2.74 -17.85 -6.84
CA GLY A 118 -1.34 -17.45 -7.04
C GLY A 118 -0.99 -16.04 -6.57
N VAL A 119 -1.87 -15.36 -5.83
CA VAL A 119 -1.67 -13.97 -5.40
C VAL A 119 -0.74 -13.91 -4.18
N ASN A 120 0.12 -12.90 -4.15
CA ASN A 120 0.87 -12.55 -2.95
C ASN A 120 -0.02 -11.74 -1.99
N LEU A 121 -0.34 -12.39 -0.88
CA LEU A 121 -1.17 -11.90 0.23
C LEU A 121 -0.37 -11.91 1.55
N GLN A 122 0.97 -11.88 1.48
CA GLN A 122 1.81 -11.90 2.68
C GLN A 122 1.41 -10.79 3.64
N ALA A 123 1.29 -11.12 4.92
CA ALA A 123 0.92 -10.20 5.99
C ALA A 123 -0.39 -9.40 5.74
N ILE A 124 -1.25 -9.84 4.82
CA ILE A 124 -2.56 -9.20 4.62
C ILE A 124 -3.38 -9.33 5.91
N ASN A 125 -4.15 -8.29 6.25
CA ASN A 125 -5.11 -8.38 7.33
C ASN A 125 -6.50 -8.70 6.77
N LEU A 126 -6.98 -9.91 7.01
CA LEU A 126 -8.30 -10.43 6.66
C LEU A 126 -9.12 -10.76 7.92
N GLU A 127 -8.81 -10.13 9.06
CA GLU A 127 -9.55 -10.35 10.31
C GLU A 127 -11.05 -10.15 10.10
N SER A 128 -11.85 -11.15 10.49
CA SER A 128 -13.31 -11.14 10.34
C SER A 128 -13.83 -10.93 8.91
N ALA A 129 -12.99 -11.11 7.88
CA ALA A 129 -13.41 -11.06 6.49
C ALA A 129 -14.21 -12.31 6.11
N SER A 130 -15.09 -12.17 5.11
CA SER A 130 -15.78 -13.29 4.50
C SER A 130 -15.08 -13.66 3.18
N LEU A 131 -14.63 -14.90 3.07
CA LEU A 131 -13.97 -15.50 1.91
C LEU A 131 -14.64 -16.84 1.55
N GLN A 132 -15.96 -16.92 1.73
CA GLN A 132 -16.70 -18.15 1.51
C GLN A 132 -16.55 -18.59 0.06
N ASN A 133 -16.17 -19.84 -0.16
CA ASN A 133 -15.94 -20.42 -1.49
C ASN A 133 -14.94 -19.61 -2.37
N ALA A 134 -14.07 -18.79 -1.77
CA ALA A 134 -13.03 -18.09 -2.51
C ALA A 134 -11.96 -19.07 -3.02
N TYR A 135 -11.28 -18.70 -4.09
CA TYR A 135 -10.19 -19.46 -4.70
C TYR A 135 -8.86 -18.79 -4.36
N LEU A 136 -8.00 -19.49 -3.62
CA LEU A 136 -6.72 -19.04 -3.10
C LEU A 136 -5.63 -20.09 -3.37
N GLU A 137 -5.80 -20.90 -4.43
CA GLU A 137 -4.87 -21.98 -4.76
C GLU A 137 -3.50 -21.41 -5.10
N GLY A 138 -2.46 -21.95 -4.45
CA GLY A 138 -1.08 -21.51 -4.61
C GLY A 138 -0.80 -20.07 -4.15
N SER A 139 -1.74 -19.40 -3.48
CA SER A 139 -1.53 -18.06 -2.95
C SER A 139 -0.52 -18.04 -1.80
N ASP A 140 0.13 -16.89 -1.58
CA ASP A 140 1.08 -16.68 -0.50
C ASP A 140 0.45 -15.85 0.61
N LEU A 141 0.00 -16.52 1.66
CA LEU A 141 -0.65 -15.99 2.86
C LEU A 141 0.27 -16.03 4.09
N ARG A 142 1.60 -16.10 3.90
CA ARG A 142 2.53 -16.15 5.04
C ARG A 142 2.33 -14.93 5.94
N TYR A 143 2.24 -15.19 7.24
CA TYR A 143 1.96 -14.18 8.27
C TYR A 143 0.64 -13.41 8.11
N ALA A 144 -0.29 -13.88 7.27
CA ALA A 144 -1.60 -13.25 7.14
C ALA A 144 -2.39 -13.32 8.45
N ASN A 145 -3.19 -12.30 8.73
CA ASN A 145 -4.16 -12.31 9.81
C ASN A 145 -5.53 -12.74 9.27
N LEU A 146 -5.95 -13.96 9.58
CA LEU A 146 -7.22 -14.58 9.23
C LEU A 146 -8.10 -14.80 10.49
N GLU A 147 -7.79 -14.15 11.61
CA GLU A 147 -8.55 -14.34 12.85
C GLU A 147 -10.03 -14.03 12.65
N ARG A 148 -10.89 -14.96 13.10
CA ARG A 148 -12.35 -14.88 12.93
C ARG A 148 -12.85 -14.80 11.48
N ALA A 149 -12.01 -15.03 10.47
CA ALA A 149 -12.43 -15.01 9.08
C ALA A 149 -13.39 -16.19 8.77
N ASN A 150 -14.34 -15.96 7.87
CA ASN A 150 -15.18 -17.03 7.32
C ASN A 150 -14.58 -17.53 6.00
N LEU A 151 -13.97 -18.71 6.06
CA LEU A 151 -13.27 -19.40 4.98
C LEU A 151 -14.01 -20.71 4.60
N SER A 152 -15.31 -20.78 4.87
CA SER A 152 -16.12 -21.97 4.53
C SER A 152 -16.00 -22.30 3.04
N GLY A 153 -15.61 -23.54 2.73
CA GLY A 153 -15.48 -24.03 1.35
C GLY A 153 -14.33 -23.41 0.55
N VAL A 154 -13.42 -22.65 1.17
CA VAL A 154 -12.31 -21.99 0.48
C VAL A 154 -11.37 -23.01 -0.20
N ASN A 155 -10.86 -22.69 -1.39
CA ASN A 155 -9.79 -23.46 -2.04
C ASN A 155 -8.43 -22.88 -1.67
N LEU A 156 -7.72 -23.52 -0.74
CA LEU A 156 -6.35 -23.18 -0.31
C LEU A 156 -5.33 -24.26 -0.72
N ARG A 157 -5.62 -25.04 -1.77
CA ARG A 157 -4.68 -26.07 -2.26
C ARG A 157 -3.33 -25.45 -2.59
N ASN A 158 -2.25 -26.10 -2.19
CA ASN A 158 -0.86 -25.63 -2.40
C ASN A 158 -0.54 -24.23 -1.83
N ALA A 159 -1.44 -23.59 -1.06
CA ALA A 159 -1.22 -22.25 -0.52
C ALA A 159 -0.13 -22.22 0.56
N GLN A 160 0.57 -21.10 0.69
CA GLN A 160 1.58 -20.88 1.72
C GLN A 160 0.97 -20.09 2.88
N LEU A 161 0.67 -20.74 4.00
CA LEU A 161 0.10 -20.13 5.21
C LEU A 161 1.08 -20.16 6.41
N ALA A 162 2.38 -20.34 6.16
CA ALA A 162 3.34 -20.43 7.25
C ALA A 162 3.30 -19.17 8.14
N GLY A 163 3.17 -19.37 9.45
CA GLY A 163 3.02 -18.30 10.45
C GLY A 163 1.71 -17.50 10.38
N ALA A 164 0.71 -17.93 9.61
CA ALA A 164 -0.59 -17.26 9.56
C ALA A 164 -1.34 -17.37 10.89
N ARG A 165 -2.12 -16.34 11.24
CA ARG A 165 -2.98 -16.31 12.43
C ARG A 165 -4.41 -16.56 12.01
N ALA A 166 -4.96 -17.73 12.32
CA ALA A 166 -6.33 -18.12 11.96
C ALA A 166 -7.12 -18.59 13.18
N SER A 167 -6.81 -18.09 14.38
CA SER A 167 -7.58 -18.37 15.59
C SER A 167 -9.04 -17.95 15.42
N TRP A 168 -9.97 -18.79 15.89
CA TRP A 168 -11.43 -18.62 15.74
C TRP A 168 -11.93 -18.51 14.30
N ALA A 169 -11.10 -18.79 13.29
CA ALA A 169 -11.54 -18.80 11.90
C ALA A 169 -12.46 -20.00 11.62
N SER A 170 -13.39 -19.82 10.68
CA SER A 170 -14.31 -20.86 10.24
C SER A 170 -13.89 -21.38 8.88
N LEU A 171 -13.31 -22.57 8.81
CA LEU A 171 -12.85 -23.26 7.59
C LEU A 171 -13.60 -24.58 7.31
N PRO A 172 -14.92 -24.73 7.57
CA PRO A 172 -15.59 -25.99 7.29
C PRO A 172 -15.56 -26.26 5.78
N ASN A 173 -15.29 -27.50 5.41
CA ASN A 173 -15.16 -27.96 4.02
C ASN A 173 -14.04 -27.26 3.22
N ALA A 174 -13.08 -26.59 3.87
CA ALA A 174 -11.95 -25.97 3.18
C ALA A 174 -11.04 -27.03 2.52
N ALA A 175 -10.51 -26.71 1.34
CA ALA A 175 -9.53 -27.54 0.65
C ALA A 175 -8.11 -27.03 0.92
N LEU A 176 -7.40 -27.69 1.84
CA LEU A 176 -6.04 -27.38 2.27
C LEU A 176 -5.02 -28.42 1.77
N THR A 177 -5.35 -29.19 0.74
CA THR A 177 -4.46 -30.23 0.19
C THR A 177 -3.12 -29.62 -0.20
N ARG A 178 -2.01 -30.14 0.34
CA ARG A 178 -0.64 -29.63 0.12
C ARG A 178 -0.40 -28.18 0.58
N ALA A 179 -1.27 -27.61 1.41
CA ALA A 179 -1.04 -26.29 1.98
C ALA A 179 0.09 -26.34 3.01
N ASN A 180 0.92 -25.30 3.08
CA ASN A 180 1.91 -25.16 4.13
C ASN A 180 1.33 -24.36 5.30
N LEU A 181 1.03 -25.01 6.42
CA LEU A 181 0.51 -24.40 7.65
C LEU A 181 1.58 -24.34 8.75
N SER A 182 2.86 -24.43 8.40
CA SER A 182 3.94 -24.47 9.38
C SER A 182 3.92 -23.26 10.29
N ALA A 183 3.98 -23.48 11.60
CA ALA A 183 3.88 -22.45 12.63
C ALA A 183 2.60 -21.58 12.57
N ALA A 184 1.55 -22.00 11.85
CA ALA A 184 0.28 -21.30 11.88
C ALA A 184 -0.43 -21.48 13.23
N VAL A 185 -1.15 -20.44 13.65
CA VAL A 185 -1.89 -20.44 14.92
C VAL A 185 -3.39 -20.52 14.60
N MET A 186 -4.02 -21.65 14.94
CA MET A 186 -5.40 -21.97 14.58
C MET A 186 -6.23 -22.34 15.83
N VAL A 187 -6.01 -21.62 16.94
CA VAL A 187 -6.69 -21.88 18.22
C VAL A 187 -8.20 -21.70 18.04
N ALA A 188 -8.98 -22.69 18.47
CA ALA A 188 -10.44 -22.72 18.34
C ALA A 188 -10.96 -22.51 16.90
N ALA A 189 -10.15 -22.81 15.88
CA ALA A 189 -10.59 -22.79 14.49
C ALA A 189 -11.53 -23.97 14.18
N ASN A 190 -12.52 -23.75 13.32
CA ASN A 190 -13.40 -24.80 12.83
C ASN A 190 -12.87 -25.36 11.50
N LEU A 191 -12.39 -26.60 11.50
CA LEU A 191 -11.89 -27.33 10.32
C LEU A 191 -12.77 -28.54 9.97
N GLN A 192 -14.04 -28.53 10.36
CA GLN A 192 -14.94 -29.65 10.08
C GLN A 192 -14.97 -30.01 8.60
N ASN A 193 -14.79 -31.28 8.28
CA ASN A 193 -14.75 -31.80 6.91
C ASN A 193 -13.67 -31.15 6.01
N ALA A 194 -12.68 -30.42 6.55
CA ALA A 194 -11.60 -29.85 5.75
C ALA A 194 -10.69 -30.94 5.20
N SER A 195 -10.18 -30.77 3.98
CA SER A 195 -9.20 -31.68 3.38
C SER A 195 -7.79 -31.14 3.55
N CYS A 196 -7.05 -31.70 4.50
CA CYS A 196 -5.67 -31.33 4.81
C CYS A 196 -4.66 -32.37 4.30
N ARG A 197 -5.03 -33.19 3.30
CA ARG A 197 -4.14 -34.24 2.79
C ARG A 197 -2.81 -33.66 2.33
N TRP A 198 -1.70 -34.25 2.77
CA TRP A 198 -0.34 -33.79 2.46
C TRP A 198 -0.05 -32.34 2.87
N ALA A 199 -0.85 -31.73 3.76
CA ALA A 199 -0.54 -30.41 4.29
C ALA A 199 0.68 -30.48 5.22
N GLU A 200 1.48 -29.42 5.28
CA GLU A 200 2.59 -29.33 6.23
C GLU A 200 2.09 -28.71 7.54
N LEU A 201 2.04 -29.50 8.60
CA LEU A 201 1.51 -29.09 9.92
C LEU A 201 2.61 -28.87 10.98
N THR A 202 3.87 -28.74 10.56
CA THR A 202 5.02 -28.55 11.47
C THR A 202 4.80 -27.34 12.39
N GLN A 203 4.81 -27.54 13.71
CA GLN A 203 4.60 -26.49 14.72
C GLN A 203 3.24 -25.76 14.63
N VAL A 204 2.23 -26.34 13.97
CA VAL A 204 0.87 -25.75 13.97
C VAL A 204 0.27 -25.80 15.38
N VAL A 205 -0.42 -24.74 15.78
CA VAL A 205 -1.14 -24.68 17.06
C VAL A 205 -2.63 -24.89 16.80
N LEU A 206 -3.16 -26.05 17.22
CA LEU A 206 -4.56 -26.47 17.01
C LEU A 206 -5.35 -26.59 18.33
N GLU A 207 -4.94 -25.88 19.38
CA GLU A 207 -5.63 -25.93 20.67
C GLU A 207 -7.12 -25.60 20.51
N SER A 208 -7.99 -26.49 21.01
CA SER A 208 -9.45 -26.37 20.90
C SER A 208 -10.02 -26.30 19.47
N ALA A 209 -9.23 -26.62 18.44
CA ALA A 209 -9.72 -26.64 17.06
C ALA A 209 -10.70 -27.82 16.85
N ASP A 210 -11.75 -27.59 16.05
CA ASP A 210 -12.72 -28.62 15.69
C ASP A 210 -12.32 -29.30 14.37
N LEU A 211 -11.79 -30.52 14.48
CA LEU A 211 -11.29 -31.31 13.37
C LEU A 211 -12.24 -32.46 12.99
N ARG A 212 -13.51 -32.44 13.41
CA ARG A 212 -14.44 -33.54 13.11
C ARG A 212 -14.54 -33.76 11.60
N ASN A 213 -14.32 -35.00 11.18
CA ASN A 213 -14.29 -35.44 9.78
C ASN A 213 -13.23 -34.75 8.90
N ALA A 214 -12.26 -34.02 9.47
CA ALA A 214 -11.15 -33.48 8.70
C ALA A 214 -10.28 -34.63 8.17
N ASP A 215 -9.87 -34.53 6.91
CA ASP A 215 -9.01 -35.52 6.27
C ASP A 215 -7.53 -35.10 6.42
N LEU A 216 -6.86 -35.71 7.39
CA LEU A 216 -5.45 -35.45 7.74
C LEU A 216 -4.50 -36.49 7.11
N HIS A 217 -4.91 -37.20 6.05
CA HIS A 217 -4.08 -38.25 5.48
C HIS A 217 -2.75 -37.70 4.95
N ASN A 218 -1.64 -38.19 5.50
CA ASN A 218 -0.27 -37.73 5.23
C ASN A 218 -0.01 -36.24 5.54
N ALA A 219 -0.79 -35.65 6.45
CA ALA A 219 -0.52 -34.32 7.00
C ALA A 219 0.51 -34.35 8.14
#